data_AF-A0A0M3JHD3-F1
#
_entry.id   AF-A0A0M3JHD3-F1
#
_cell.length_a   1.000
_cell.length_b   1.000
_cell.length_c   1.000
_cell.angle_alpha   90.00
_cell.angle_beta   90.00
_cell.angle_gamma   90.00
#
_symmetry.space_group_name_H-M   'P 1'
#
loop_
_entity.id
_entity.type
_entity.pdbx_description
1 polymer ?
#
loop_
_entity_poly.entity_id
_entity_poly.type
_entity_poly.pdbx_seq_one_letter_code
_entity_poly.pdbx_strand_id
1 'polypeptide(L)'
;MIIPVYISEASPSHIRGTLITIYQFMIAFGFVVANALAAWFAHYDPENIGWRLMFGFAAIPSAIQVKILTSFIVHHDSSVLALVLAPKRIPSFIEQQFIGYGIM
;
A
#
# COMPACT_ATOMS: atom_id res chain seq x y z
N MET A 1 11.69 1.29 1.65
CA MET A 1 11.77 1.90 3.00
C MET A 1 11.00 3.22 3.03
N ILE A 2 9.69 3.21 2.73
CA ILE A 2 8.83 4.42 2.71
C ILE A 2 7.77 4.38 3.83
N ILE A 3 7.43 3.17 4.31
CA ILE A 3 6.29 2.96 5.22
C ILE A 3 6.49 3.59 6.61
N PRO A 4 7.65 3.50 7.27
CA PRO A 4 7.87 4.19 8.54
C PRO A 4 7.85 5.72 8.39
N VAL A 5 8.27 6.22 7.23
CA VAL A 5 8.24 7.66 6.91
C VAL A 5 6.80 8.13 6.77
N TYR A 6 5.97 7.41 6.01
CA TYR A 6 4.54 7.70 5.91
C TYR A 6 3.83 7.68 7.28
N ILE A 7 4.10 6.66 8.11
CA ILE A 7 3.59 6.59 9.47
C ILE A 7 4.04 7.80 10.30
N SER A 8 5.28 8.25 10.12
CA SER A 8 5.84 9.39 10.85
C SER A 8 5.26 10.74 10.43
N GLU A 9 4.78 10.86 9.20
CA GLU A 9 4.15 12.07 8.66
C GLU A 9 2.64 12.12 8.96
N ALA A 10 1.98 10.96 9.02
CA ALA A 10 0.55 10.86 9.28
C ALA A 10 0.18 10.81 10.77
N SER A 11 1.13 10.52 11.68
CA SER A 11 0.82 10.27 13.10
C SER A 11 1.01 11.50 14.01
N PRO A 12 0.15 11.68 15.04
CA PRO A 12 0.35 12.68 16.08
C PRO A 12 1.68 12.49 16.81
N SER A 13 2.36 13.59 17.13
CA SER A 13 3.70 13.61 17.73
C SER A 13 3.85 12.77 19.00
N HIS A 14 2.78 12.58 19.77
CA HIS A 14 2.76 11.80 21.02
C HIS A 14 2.79 10.27 20.82
N ILE A 15 2.25 9.72 19.73
CA ILE A 15 2.13 8.25 19.53
C ILE A 15 3.04 7.69 18.44
N ARG A 16 3.84 8.55 17.81
CA ARG A 16 4.65 8.22 16.64
C ARG A 16 5.62 7.06 16.88
N GLY A 17 6.24 7.02 18.07
CA GLY A 17 7.13 5.91 18.46
C GLY A 17 6.39 4.57 18.54
N THR A 18 5.23 4.55 19.19
CA THR A 18 4.40 3.36 19.36
C THR A 18 3.92 2.80 18.02
N LEU A 19 3.49 3.66 17.09
CA LEU A 19 3.06 3.22 15.75
C LEU A 19 4.19 2.57 14.95
N ILE A 20 5.41 3.09 15.05
CA ILE A 20 6.59 2.51 14.39
C ILE A 20 6.94 1.16 15.03
N THR A 21 6.88 1.04 16.36
CA THR A 21 7.13 -0.22 17.07
C THR A 21 6.10 -1.29 16.72
N ILE A 22 4.81 -0.93 16.66
CA ILE A 22 3.75 -1.86 16.25
C ILE A 22 3.97 -2.33 14.81
N TYR A 23 4.35 -1.44 13.90
CA TYR A 23 4.67 -1.82 12.52
C TYR A 23 5.81 -2.85 12.46
N GLN A 24 6.90 -2.61 13.18
CA GLN A 24 8.02 -3.56 13.24
C GLN A 24 7.65 -4.87 13.92
N PHE A 25 6.82 -4.82 14.97
CA PHE A 25 6.32 -5.99 15.66
C PHE A 25 5.44 -6.87 14.75
N MET A 26 4.59 -6.27 13.91
CA MET A 26 3.78 -7.00 12.93
C MET A 26 4.64 -7.71 11.88
N ILE A 27 5.75 -7.10 11.44
CA ILE A 27 6.71 -7.76 10.54
C ILE A 27 7.36 -8.96 11.23
N ALA A 28 7.86 -8.78 12.45
CA ALA A 28 8.48 -9.85 13.21
C ALA A 28 7.50 -11.01 13.47
N PHE A 29 6.26 -10.69 13.82
CA PHE A 29 5.19 -11.65 14.00
C PHE A 29 4.91 -12.45 12.71
N GLY A 30 4.81 -11.77 11.56
CA GLY A 30 4.65 -12.42 10.27
C GLY A 30 5.80 -13.39 9.95
N PHE A 31 7.03 -13.02 10.30
CA PHE A 31 8.20 -13.89 10.16
C PHE A 31 8.11 -15.14 11.02
N VAL A 32 7.70 -15.02 12.29
CA VAL A 32 7.53 -16.16 13.20
C VAL A 32 6.44 -17.10 12.69
N VAL A 33 5.29 -16.57 12.26
CA VAL A 33 4.20 -17.37 11.69
C VAL A 33 4.64 -18.08 10.41
N ALA A 34 5.36 -17.40 9.53
CA ALA A 34 5.89 -18.00 8.30
C ALA A 34 6.84 -19.17 8.60
N ASN A 35 7.74 -19.01 9.58
CA ASN A 35 8.67 -20.08 9.98
C ASN A 35 7.94 -21.23 10.70
N ALA A 36 6.94 -20.94 11.52
CA ALA A 36 6.13 -21.97 12.19
C ALA A 36 5.33 -22.81 11.18
N LEU A 37 4.69 -22.15 10.20
CA LEU A 37 4.01 -22.83 9.10
C LEU A 37 5.02 -23.63 8.26
N ALA A 38 6.19 -23.07 7.97
CA ALA A 38 7.23 -23.75 7.22
C ALA A 38 7.71 -25.03 7.93
N ALA A 39 7.93 -24.96 9.24
CA ALA A 39 8.30 -26.13 10.05
C ALA A 39 7.19 -27.18 10.09
N TRP A 40 5.92 -26.76 10.18
CA TRP A 40 4.77 -27.66 10.17
C TRP A 40 4.65 -28.41 8.84
N PHE A 41 4.74 -27.70 7.71
CA PHE A 41 4.66 -28.32 6.38
C PHE A 41 5.89 -29.18 6.05
N ALA A 42 7.08 -28.81 6.52
CA ALA A 42 8.30 -29.60 6.37
C ALA A 42 8.24 -30.93 7.14
N HIS A 43 7.49 -31.01 8.23
CA HIS A 43 7.33 -32.24 9.01
C HIS A 43 6.35 -33.24 8.36
N TYR A 44 5.35 -32.76 7.61
CA TYR A 44 4.32 -33.60 6.99
C TYR A 44 4.64 -34.03 5.56
N ASP A 45 5.31 -33.21 4.75
CA ASP A 45 5.59 -33.53 3.34
C ASP A 45 6.92 -32.90 2.85
N PRO A 46 8.06 -33.61 3.00
CA PRO A 46 9.38 -33.07 2.68
C PRO A 46 9.67 -32.84 1.19
N GLU A 47 9.10 -33.64 0.27
CA GLU A 47 9.61 -33.70 -1.11
C GLU A 47 8.70 -33.13 -2.21
N ASN A 48 7.38 -32.98 -2.03
CA ASN A 48 6.50 -32.68 -3.18
C ASN A 48 5.65 -31.40 -3.06
N ILE A 49 5.09 -31.09 -1.89
CA ILE A 49 4.00 -30.10 -1.77
C ILE A 49 4.22 -29.04 -0.68
N GLY A 50 5.13 -29.27 0.27
CA GLY A 50 5.40 -28.33 1.36
C GLY A 50 5.75 -26.92 0.88
N TRP A 51 6.66 -26.79 -0.10
CA TRP A 51 7.06 -25.48 -0.63
C TRP A 51 5.93 -24.77 -1.41
N ARG A 52 5.06 -25.51 -2.11
CA ARG A 52 3.91 -24.94 -2.84
C ARG A 52 2.85 -24.41 -1.88
N LEU A 53 2.60 -25.12 -0.78
CA LEU A 53 1.67 -24.68 0.27
C LEU A 53 2.20 -23.47 1.03
N MET A 54 3.53 -23.34 1.20
CA MET A 54 4.13 -22.12 1.77
C MET A 54 3.84 -20.89 0.90
N PHE A 55 3.96 -20.98 -0.43
CA PHE A 55 3.57 -19.91 -1.35
C PHE A 55 2.05 -19.69 -1.39
N GLY A 56 1.26 -20.77 -1.33
CA GLY A 56 -0.20 -20.69 -1.26
C GLY A 56 -0.69 -19.94 -0.01
N PHE A 57 -0.04 -20.14 1.13
CA PHE A 57 -0.37 -19.41 2.36
C PHE A 57 0.04 -17.94 2.29
N ALA A 58 1.16 -17.61 1.65
CA ALA A 58 1.57 -16.22 1.40
C ALA A 58 0.59 -15.48 0.46
N ALA A 59 -0.10 -16.20 -0.43
CA ALA A 59 -1.11 -15.62 -1.32
C ALA A 59 -2.36 -15.13 -0.57
N ILE A 60 -2.68 -15.68 0.60
CA ILE A 60 -3.85 -15.30 1.42
C ILE A 60 -3.77 -13.84 1.91
N PRO A 61 -2.73 -13.41 2.65
CA PRO A 61 -2.62 -12.02 3.09
C PRO A 61 -2.49 -11.04 1.92
N SER A 62 -1.84 -11.44 0.80
CA SER A 62 -1.80 -10.60 -0.40
C SER A 62 -3.19 -10.41 -1.03
N ALA A 63 -4.00 -11.45 -1.13
CA ALA A 63 -5.35 -11.36 -1.64
C ALA A 63 -6.25 -10.48 -0.75
N ILE A 64 -6.10 -10.61 0.57
CA ILE A 64 -6.80 -9.78 1.56
C ILE A 64 -6.39 -8.31 1.39
N GLN A 65 -5.10 -8.02 1.25
CA GLN A 65 -4.60 -6.66 1.06
C GLN A 65 -5.16 -6.03 -0.23
N VAL A 66 -5.19 -6.77 -1.34
CA VAL A 66 -5.77 -6.30 -2.60
C VAL A 66 -7.28 -6.05 -2.45
N LYS A 67 -8.03 -6.96 -1.81
CA LYS A 67 -9.47 -6.81 -1.54
C LYS A 67 -9.77 -5.55 -0.74
N ILE A 68 -9.01 -5.29 0.32
CA ILE A 68 -9.18 -4.12 1.18
C ILE A 68 -8.88 -2.84 0.39
N LEU A 69 -7.78 -2.83 -0.37
CA LEU A 69 -7.42 -1.68 -1.19
C LEU A 69 -8.49 -1.38 -2.25
N THR A 70 -8.98 -2.38 -2.97
CA THR A 70 -10.06 -2.21 -3.96
C THR A 70 -11.36 -1.73 -3.29
N SER A 71 -11.73 -2.28 -2.14
CA SER A 71 -12.93 -1.84 -1.41
C SER A 71 -12.82 -0.40 -0.91
N PHE A 72 -11.65 0.02 -0.45
CA PHE A 72 -11.41 1.37 0.05
C PHE A 72 -11.43 2.41 -1.09
N ILE A 73 -10.79 2.08 -2.22
CA ILE A 73 -10.79 2.93 -3.42
C ILE A 73 -12.24 3.09 -3.92
N VAL A 74 -12.98 1.99 -4.09
CA VAL A 74 -14.37 2.05 -4.59
C VAL A 74 -15.29 2.87 -3.66
N HIS A 75 -15.07 2.82 -2.35
CA HIS A 75 -15.90 3.58 -1.40
C HIS A 75 -15.55 5.08 -1.34
N HIS A 76 -14.29 5.46 -1.60
CA HIS A 76 -13.87 6.87 -1.64
C HIS A 76 -14.14 7.53 -3.01
N ASP A 77 -14.32 6.72 -4.06
CA ASP A 77 -14.30 7.13 -5.47
C ASP A 77 -15.67 7.24 -6.16
N SER A 78 -16.75 7.53 -5.43
CA SER A 78 -17.92 8.12 -6.09
C SER A 78 -17.68 9.58 -6.51
N SER A 79 -16.73 10.28 -5.87
CA SER A 79 -16.43 11.69 -6.11
C SER A 79 -15.26 11.91 -7.08
N VAL A 80 -14.29 10.99 -7.17
CA VAL A 80 -13.13 11.12 -8.06
C VAL A 80 -13.45 10.60 -9.47
N LEU A 81 -14.33 9.61 -9.62
CA LEU A 81 -14.93 9.17 -10.87
C LEU A 81 -15.74 10.32 -11.50
N ALA A 82 -16.43 11.11 -10.68
CA ALA A 82 -17.12 12.31 -11.15
C ALA A 82 -16.16 13.41 -11.62
N LEU A 83 -14.96 13.51 -11.04
CA LEU A 83 -13.93 14.51 -11.36
C LEU A 83 -13.02 14.07 -12.53
N VAL A 84 -12.83 12.76 -12.71
CA VAL A 84 -12.10 12.14 -13.84
C VAL A 84 -12.98 12.04 -15.08
N LEU A 85 -14.29 11.80 -14.93
CA LEU A 85 -15.27 11.89 -16.01
C LEU A 85 -15.76 13.33 -16.26
N ALA A 86 -15.47 14.28 -15.36
CA ALA A 86 -15.71 15.69 -15.64
C ALA A 86 -14.82 16.12 -16.82
N PRO A 87 -15.39 16.63 -17.93
CA PRO A 87 -14.60 17.13 -19.04
C PRO A 87 -13.70 18.25 -18.53
N LYS A 88 -12.40 17.96 -18.46
CA LYS A 88 -11.35 18.88 -18.01
C LYS A 88 -11.31 20.06 -19.00
N ARG A 89 -12.06 21.12 -18.72
CA ARG A 89 -11.95 22.40 -19.44
C ARG A 89 -10.60 23.01 -19.08
N ILE A 90 -9.59 22.73 -19.89
CA ILE A 90 -8.23 23.28 -19.76
C ILE A 90 -8.35 24.81 -19.86
N PRO A 91 -8.07 25.59 -18.80
CA PRO A 91 -7.93 27.03 -18.94
C PRO A 91 -6.56 27.34 -19.55
N SER A 92 -6.57 28.28 -20.50
CA SER A 92 -5.50 28.76 -21.38
C SER A 92 -4.34 29.46 -20.64
N PHE A 93 -3.62 28.74 -19.78
CA PHE A 93 -2.50 29.29 -19.00
C PHE A 93 -1.19 29.48 -19.79
N ILE A 94 -1.14 29.07 -21.07
CA ILE A 94 0.05 29.28 -21.93
C ILE A 94 0.07 30.70 -22.54
N GLU A 95 -1.05 31.42 -22.62
CA GLU A 95 -1.05 32.79 -23.19
C GLU A 95 -0.60 33.90 -22.23
N GLN A 96 -0.62 33.68 -20.91
CA GLN A 96 -0.26 34.73 -19.94
C GLN A 96 1.25 34.85 -19.69
N GLN A 97 2.05 33.85 -20.06
CA GLN A 97 3.51 33.87 -19.86
C GLN A 97 4.28 34.54 -21.01
N PHE A 98 3.66 34.72 -22.18
CA PHE A 98 4.35 35.21 -23.40
C PHE A 98 4.19 36.72 -23.67
N ILE A 99 3.37 37.45 -22.90
CA ILE A 99 3.13 38.90 -23.11
C ILE A 99 3.97 39.79 -22.15
N GLY A 100 4.67 39.21 -21.17
CA GLY A 100 5.44 39.96 -20.16
C GLY A 100 6.92 40.25 -20.49
N TYR A 101 7.49 39.62 -21.52
CA TYR A 101 8.88 39.86 -21.95
C TYR A 101 8.88 40.63 -23.27
N GLY A 102 9.13 41.95 -23.15
CA GLY A 102 9.05 42.92 -24.22
C GLY A 102 9.92 42.61 -25.44
N ILE A 103 9.29 42.78 -26.61
CA ILE A 103 9.92 43.33 -27.80
C ILE A 103 9.31 44.70 -28.07
N MET A 104 9.65 45.69 -27.24
CA MET A 104 9.87 47.10 -27.62
C MET A 104 10.50 47.86 -26.45
#